data_AF-A0A7C1MR21-F1
#
_entry.id   AF-A0A7C1MR21-F1
#
_cell.length_a   1.000
_cell.length_b   1.000
_cell.length_c   1.000
_cell.angle_alpha   90.00
_cell.angle_beta   90.00
_cell.angle_gamma   90.00
#
_symmetry.space_group_name_H-M   'P 1'
#
loop_
_entity.id
_entity.type
_entity.pdbx_description
1 polymer ?
#
loop_
_entity_poly.entity_id
_entity_poly.type
_entity_poly.pdbx_seq_one_letter_code
_entity_poly.pdbx_strand_id
1 'polypeptide(L)'
;MKLNPNYAIDRGIRRNLLGHLTFQKASPYHKGMPAFSSRQSNPICYVSVLTSIARFGLKCICFLVVFLFFSSFVYASGVTVDLDSNSLDAGRVDEGVVLAQSFFIQNNSQVPVKITVAALGCACFEVISPRGKIELLGGARQEVRFNFNTTGFNGKVSKFLYVYTSDKANPVIRVEVTAEVKASREKFINRFSDFSSLTILSAGFIDGINPCAFTVMVFFISFLTFAGYRKQDMLIVGCLFILAIYVTYVLIGFGLFKVLRGLENFAYFSRLFYYIIAGFSFVLGAVNLYDFWVYKKTKNPEKIVIKLPSLIKRKIQSTIREELAKGEEEKKSLFLLIIASLSCGFIISLLELFCTGQLYLPTILYILKFEALKFRAIFYLLLYNAMFIVPLIAVFILSFFGFGSLRFEKIARAYLGWVKIATAFVFFLLGTVLLIWKG
;
A
#
# COMPACT_ATOMS: atom_id res chain seq x y z
N MET A 1 -49.67 49.83 -3.67
CA MET A 1 -50.35 50.66 -2.65
C MET A 1 -50.28 49.91 -1.33
N LYS A 2 -49.64 50.31 -0.23
CA LYS A 2 -48.87 51.46 0.29
C LYS A 2 -47.75 50.79 1.13
N LEU A 3 -46.43 50.93 0.95
CA LEU A 3 -45.49 52.04 1.11
C LEU A 3 -45.55 52.85 2.42
N ASN A 4 -44.40 52.81 3.12
CA ASN A 4 -43.68 53.86 3.86
C ASN A 4 -43.74 53.87 5.43
N PRO A 5 -42.81 54.56 6.15
CA PRO A 5 -41.47 54.07 6.58
C PRO A 5 -41.08 54.54 8.03
N ASN A 6 -39.83 54.29 8.47
CA ASN A 6 -38.91 55.24 9.16
C ASN A 6 -37.68 54.46 9.70
N TYR A 7 -36.47 54.65 9.13
CA TYR A 7 -35.40 55.58 9.55
C TYR A 7 -34.82 55.26 10.94
N ALA A 8 -33.50 55.18 11.21
CA ALA A 8 -32.38 55.86 10.58
C ALA A 8 -31.03 55.12 10.79
N ILE A 9 -30.12 55.41 9.85
CA ILE A 9 -28.68 55.20 9.87
C ILE A 9 -28.04 56.25 10.80
N ASP A 10 -27.00 55.90 11.56
CA ASP A 10 -25.96 56.88 11.88
C ASP A 10 -24.56 56.26 11.81
N ARG A 11 -23.67 57.01 11.15
CA ARG A 11 -22.26 56.72 10.89
C ARG A 11 -21.45 57.82 11.59
N GLY A 12 -20.65 57.44 12.57
CA GLY A 12 -19.27 57.91 12.64
C GLY A 12 -18.85 58.93 13.71
N ILE A 13 -17.65 58.64 14.23
CA ILE A 13 -16.50 59.56 14.40
C ILE A 13 -16.20 60.10 15.82
N ARG A 14 -15.13 59.50 16.37
CA ARG A 14 -13.93 60.08 17.06
C ARG A 14 -13.84 60.23 18.59
N ARG A 15 -12.81 59.51 19.07
CA ARG A 15 -11.59 59.94 19.81
C ARG A 15 -11.63 60.21 21.32
N ASN A 16 -10.57 59.63 21.92
CA ASN A 16 -9.83 59.93 23.17
C ASN A 16 -10.14 58.88 24.24
N LEU A 17 -9.17 58.18 24.84
CA LEU A 17 -7.82 58.58 25.24
C LEU A 17 -6.73 57.56 24.89
N LEU A 18 -5.58 58.12 24.54
CA LEU A 18 -4.24 57.53 24.42
C LEU A 18 -3.58 57.36 25.79
N GLY A 19 -2.59 56.46 25.84
CA GLY A 19 -1.31 56.75 26.51
C GLY A 19 -0.94 55.81 27.65
N HIS A 20 0.01 54.89 27.40
CA HIS A 20 1.40 55.12 27.82
C HIS A 20 2.29 53.91 27.45
N LEU A 21 3.03 54.07 26.36
CA LEU A 21 4.34 53.45 26.13
C LEU A 21 5.32 54.63 26.00
N THR A 22 6.21 54.81 26.97
CA THR A 22 7.48 55.53 26.77
C THR A 22 8.50 55.18 27.86
N PHE A 23 9.64 54.70 27.37
CA PHE A 23 11.02 54.79 27.87
C PHE A 23 11.32 55.82 28.98
N GLN A 24 12.08 55.40 30.00
CA GLN A 24 13.43 55.93 30.35
C GLN A 24 13.95 55.39 31.69
N LYS A 25 15.15 54.77 31.69
CA LYS A 25 16.31 55.31 32.42
C LYS A 25 17.59 54.53 32.11
N ALA A 26 18.54 55.25 31.52
CA ALA A 26 19.94 54.89 31.44
C ALA A 26 20.65 55.28 32.76
N SER A 27 21.74 54.56 33.09
CA SER A 27 22.73 54.93 34.11
C SER A 27 24.05 55.33 33.41
N PRO A 28 24.81 56.34 33.90
CA PRO A 28 25.93 56.94 33.17
C PRO A 28 27.32 56.56 33.74
N TYR A 29 28.38 57.06 33.06
CA TYR A 29 29.82 57.13 33.43
C TYR A 29 30.70 55.92 33.02
N HIS A 30 31.88 56.07 32.38
CA HIS A 30 32.81 57.20 32.24
C HIS A 30 33.62 57.11 30.91
N LYS A 31 33.82 58.25 30.24
CA LYS A 31 34.83 58.49 29.19
C LYS A 31 36.21 58.69 29.80
N GLY A 32 37.26 58.30 29.08
CA GLY A 32 38.62 58.82 29.30
C GLY A 32 39.72 58.09 28.52
N MET A 33 39.97 58.50 27.28
CA MET A 33 41.32 58.40 26.68
C MET A 33 42.15 59.60 27.14
N PRO A 34 43.43 59.42 27.45
CA PRO A 34 44.42 60.47 27.22
C PRO A 34 45.52 60.03 26.26
N ALA A 35 46.10 61.04 25.66
CA ALA A 35 47.04 61.01 24.57
C ALA A 35 48.47 60.58 24.96
N PHE A 36 49.21 60.28 23.90
CA PHE A 36 50.64 60.03 23.76
C PHE A 36 51.53 60.86 24.72
N SER A 37 52.36 60.19 25.52
CA SER A 37 53.59 60.76 26.08
C SER A 37 54.71 59.73 26.07
N SER A 38 55.79 60.08 25.39
CA SER A 38 57.08 59.41 25.36
C SER A 38 57.78 59.50 26.72
N ARG A 39 58.28 58.38 27.28
CA ARG A 39 59.57 58.30 28.00
C ARG A 39 59.93 56.90 28.51
N GLN A 40 61.11 56.46 28.05
CA GLN A 40 62.13 55.65 28.72
C GLN A 40 61.79 54.25 29.24
N SER A 41 62.24 53.26 28.46
CA SER A 41 62.42 51.85 28.82
C SER A 41 63.59 51.66 29.81
N ASN A 42 63.29 51.21 31.03
CA ASN A 42 64.27 50.65 31.96
C ASN A 42 64.61 49.19 31.58
N PRO A 43 65.90 48.81 31.46
CA PRO A 43 66.31 47.48 30.97
C PRO A 43 66.08 46.33 31.97
N ILE A 44 65.60 46.62 33.17
CA ILE A 44 65.41 45.62 34.25
C ILE A 44 64.13 44.79 34.04
N CYS A 45 63.15 45.29 33.28
CA CYS A 45 61.88 44.59 33.06
C CYS A 45 62.00 43.44 32.04
N TYR A 46 62.94 43.51 31.10
CA TYR A 46 63.06 42.52 30.01
C TYR A 46 63.52 41.14 30.50
N VAL A 47 64.40 41.07 31.52
CA VAL A 47 64.92 39.79 32.05
C VAL A 47 63.86 39.06 32.89
N SER A 48 63.02 39.80 33.62
CA SER A 48 61.90 39.25 34.39
C SER A 48 60.80 38.68 33.49
N VAL A 49 60.46 39.39 32.41
CA VAL A 49 59.42 38.96 31.47
C VAL A 49 59.89 37.76 30.63
N LEU A 50 61.14 37.74 30.15
CA LEU A 50 61.67 36.58 29.43
C LEU A 50 61.75 35.32 30.29
N THR A 51 62.13 35.43 31.56
CA THR A 51 62.21 34.26 32.46
C THR A 51 60.84 33.74 32.89
N SER A 52 59.79 34.57 32.91
CA SER A 52 58.40 34.13 33.11
C SER A 52 57.82 33.50 31.84
N ILE A 53 58.07 34.04 30.65
CA ILE A 53 57.63 33.46 29.38
C ILE A 53 58.32 32.11 29.12
N ALA A 54 59.62 31.99 29.43
CA ALA A 54 60.33 30.72 29.31
C ALA A 54 59.83 29.66 30.31
N ARG A 55 59.51 30.04 31.55
CA ARG A 55 58.93 29.13 32.56
C ARG A 55 57.49 28.74 32.25
N PHE A 56 56.71 29.61 31.63
CA PHE A 56 55.35 29.30 31.17
C PHE A 56 55.39 28.40 29.92
N GLY A 57 56.27 28.68 28.97
CA GLY A 57 56.52 27.87 27.79
C GLY A 57 56.99 26.45 28.15
N LEU A 58 57.92 26.31 29.10
CA LEU A 58 58.40 24.99 29.55
C LEU A 58 57.31 24.20 30.29
N LYS A 59 56.45 24.87 31.08
CA LYS A 59 55.29 24.23 31.72
C LYS A 59 54.21 23.83 30.70
N CYS A 60 53.96 24.65 29.68
CA CYS A 60 53.05 24.31 28.58
C CYS A 60 53.59 23.17 27.72
N ILE A 61 54.89 23.14 27.44
CA ILE A 61 55.54 22.04 26.70
C ILE A 61 55.54 20.76 27.54
N CYS A 62 55.84 20.81 28.84
CA CYS A 62 55.70 19.63 29.72
C CYS A 62 54.25 19.17 29.81
N PHE A 63 53.27 20.08 29.92
CA PHE A 63 51.86 19.69 29.95
C PHE A 63 51.40 19.10 28.61
N LEU A 64 51.87 19.64 27.48
CA LEU A 64 51.56 19.16 26.14
C LEU A 64 52.28 17.84 25.82
N VAL A 65 53.51 17.64 26.31
CA VAL A 65 54.25 16.36 26.20
C VAL A 65 53.63 15.32 27.12
N VAL A 66 53.21 15.66 28.34
CA VAL A 66 52.48 14.75 29.24
C VAL A 66 51.09 14.43 28.67
N PHE A 67 50.39 15.39 28.08
CA PHE A 67 49.09 15.18 27.43
C PHE A 67 49.21 14.34 26.15
N LEU A 68 50.27 14.53 25.34
CA LEU A 68 50.57 13.73 24.16
C LEU A 68 51.13 12.34 24.51
N PHE A 69 51.85 12.19 25.63
CA PHE A 69 52.25 10.88 26.17
C PHE A 69 51.06 10.13 26.77
N PHE A 70 50.13 10.82 27.44
CA PHE A 70 48.90 10.21 27.95
C PHE A 70 47.89 9.85 26.85
N SER A 71 47.87 10.56 25.73
CA SER A 71 47.03 10.17 24.57
C SER A 71 47.57 8.96 23.80
N SER A 72 48.78 8.50 24.09
CA SER A 72 49.43 7.38 23.39
C SER A 72 49.34 6.04 24.14
N PHE A 73 48.68 6.00 25.31
CA PHE A 73 48.40 4.77 26.07
C PHE A 73 46.91 4.52 26.24
N VAL A 74 46.15 4.62 25.14
CA VAL A 74 44.88 3.87 25.00
C VAL A 74 44.83 3.34 23.57
N TYR A 75 45.70 2.38 23.24
CA TYR A 75 45.27 1.34 22.32
C TYR A 75 44.25 0.51 23.08
N ALA A 76 42.99 0.93 22.97
CA ALA A 76 41.89 0.00 23.22
C ALA A 76 42.17 -1.18 22.30
N SER A 77 42.51 -2.33 22.87
CA SER A 77 42.31 -3.62 22.24
C SER A 77 40.82 -3.73 21.96
N GLY A 78 40.39 -3.11 20.85
CA GLY A 78 39.00 -3.08 20.43
C GLY A 78 38.55 -4.52 20.29
N VAL A 79 37.38 -4.82 20.83
CA VAL A 79 36.74 -6.09 20.54
C VAL A 79 36.44 -6.08 19.05
N THR A 80 37.15 -6.87 18.24
CA THR A 80 36.90 -6.96 16.80
C THR A 80 36.43 -8.36 16.46
N VAL A 81 35.18 -8.45 16.03
CA VAL A 81 34.61 -9.65 15.44
C VAL A 81 34.72 -9.50 13.93
N ASP A 82 35.41 -10.42 13.27
CA ASP A 82 35.63 -10.38 11.83
C ASP A 82 34.99 -11.58 11.15
N LEU A 83 34.63 -11.40 9.87
CA LEU A 83 34.08 -12.43 9.00
C LEU A 83 35.08 -12.74 7.89
N ASP A 84 35.18 -14.00 7.46
CA ASP A 84 35.99 -14.32 6.28
C ASP A 84 35.47 -13.64 5.01
N SER A 85 34.15 -13.45 4.94
CA SER A 85 33.48 -12.73 3.85
C SER A 85 32.13 -12.22 4.31
N ASN A 86 31.80 -10.99 3.90
CA ASN A 86 30.48 -10.38 4.12
C ASN A 86 29.47 -10.73 3.02
N SER A 87 29.90 -11.48 1.99
CA SER A 87 29.09 -11.90 0.85
C SER A 87 29.34 -13.36 0.50
N LEU A 88 28.28 -14.12 0.27
CA LEU A 88 28.33 -15.51 -0.15
C LEU A 88 27.54 -15.67 -1.45
N ASP A 89 28.24 -16.08 -2.51
CA ASP A 89 27.58 -16.42 -3.78
C ASP A 89 27.26 -17.92 -3.83
N ALA A 90 25.97 -18.24 -3.76
CA ALA A 90 25.47 -19.60 -3.89
C ALA A 90 25.40 -20.08 -5.36
N GLY A 91 25.73 -19.20 -6.32
CA GLY A 91 25.84 -19.53 -7.73
C GLY A 91 24.49 -19.74 -8.43
N ARG A 92 24.51 -20.50 -9.53
CA ARG A 92 23.32 -20.83 -10.33
C ARG A 92 22.65 -22.08 -9.82
N VAL A 93 21.40 -21.97 -9.42
CA VAL A 93 20.66 -23.04 -8.74
C VAL A 93 19.22 -23.10 -9.21
N ASP A 94 18.64 -24.30 -9.27
CA ASP A 94 17.23 -24.46 -9.61
C ASP A 94 16.33 -24.04 -8.43
N GLU A 95 15.13 -23.57 -8.75
CA GLU A 95 14.09 -23.27 -7.77
C GLU A 95 13.62 -24.54 -7.03
N GLY A 96 13.51 -24.43 -5.70
CA GLY A 96 13.06 -25.52 -4.83
C GLY A 96 14.19 -26.40 -4.29
N VAL A 97 15.44 -26.01 -4.52
CA VAL A 97 16.63 -26.65 -3.95
C VAL A 97 16.95 -26.03 -2.60
N VAL A 98 17.35 -26.85 -1.64
CA VAL A 98 17.87 -26.41 -0.34
C VAL A 98 19.39 -26.54 -0.36
N LEU A 99 20.08 -25.42 -0.25
CA LEU A 99 21.55 -25.36 -0.30
C LEU A 99 22.11 -25.25 1.11
N ALA A 100 22.99 -26.18 1.49
CA ALA A 100 23.78 -26.04 2.70
C ALA A 100 24.96 -25.09 2.44
N GLN A 101 25.05 -24.04 3.25
CA GLN A 101 26.06 -23.00 3.13
C GLN A 101 26.72 -22.73 4.48
N SER A 102 27.93 -22.19 4.45
CA SER A 102 28.66 -21.85 5.66
C SER A 102 29.59 -20.66 5.50
N PHE A 103 29.86 -19.98 6.61
CA PHE A 103 30.92 -18.98 6.74
C PHE A 103 31.47 -19.04 8.16
N PHE A 104 32.66 -18.49 8.40
CA PHE A 104 33.21 -18.43 9.76
C PHE A 104 33.17 -17.02 10.33
N ILE A 105 33.03 -16.98 11.65
CA ILE A 105 33.15 -15.79 12.48
C ILE A 105 34.36 -15.98 13.40
N GLN A 106 35.25 -14.99 13.47
CA GLN A 106 36.42 -15.03 14.33
C GLN A 106 36.41 -13.87 15.33
N ASN A 107 36.71 -14.17 16.59
CA ASN A 107 36.94 -13.16 17.60
C ASN A 107 38.44 -12.81 17.65
N ASN A 108 38.82 -11.66 17.12
CA ASN A 108 40.21 -11.18 17.10
C ASN A 108 40.62 -10.44 18.38
N SER A 109 39.73 -10.40 19.37
CA SER A 109 40.00 -9.75 20.66
C SER A 109 40.37 -10.75 21.74
N GLN A 110 40.88 -10.26 22.87
CA GLN A 110 41.17 -11.08 24.05
C GLN A 110 39.93 -11.28 24.95
N VAL A 111 38.82 -10.61 24.65
CA VAL A 111 37.60 -10.61 25.48
C VAL A 111 36.55 -11.51 24.84
N PRO A 112 35.81 -12.34 25.61
CA PRO A 112 34.72 -13.14 25.06
C PRO A 112 33.61 -12.28 24.43
N VAL A 113 33.11 -12.69 23.27
CA VAL A 113 32.04 -12.00 22.54
C VAL A 113 30.82 -12.90 22.45
N LYS A 114 29.65 -12.37 22.83
CA LYS A 114 28.37 -13.08 22.67
C LYS A 114 27.85 -12.87 21.26
N ILE A 115 27.53 -13.96 20.58
CA ILE A 115 27.10 -13.96 19.18
C ILE A 115 25.74 -14.65 19.07
N THR A 116 24.87 -14.16 18.19
CA THR A 116 23.62 -14.80 17.80
C THR A 116 23.38 -14.59 16.32
N VAL A 117 23.11 -15.67 15.59
CA VAL A 117 22.80 -15.61 14.15
C VAL A 117 21.30 -15.71 13.97
N ALA A 118 20.71 -14.80 13.19
CA ALA A 118 19.30 -14.79 12.90
C ALA A 118 19.02 -14.48 11.42
N ALA A 119 17.95 -15.08 10.91
CA ALA A 119 17.34 -14.70 9.65
C ALA A 119 16.10 -13.86 9.95
N LEU A 120 16.09 -12.58 9.52
CA LEU A 120 14.93 -11.71 9.68
C LEU A 120 14.12 -11.67 8.38
N GLY A 121 12.83 -12.01 8.46
CA GLY A 121 11.93 -12.08 7.29
C GLY A 121 11.82 -13.49 6.69
N CYS A 122 10.98 -13.65 5.66
CA CYS A 122 10.50 -14.91 5.06
C CYS A 122 11.48 -16.09 5.21
N ALA A 123 10.95 -17.25 5.66
CA ALA A 123 11.62 -18.49 6.10
C ALA A 123 12.54 -19.21 5.08
N CYS A 124 13.31 -18.47 4.29
CA CYS A 124 14.24 -18.98 3.30
C CYS A 124 15.59 -19.39 3.89
N PHE A 125 15.90 -18.98 5.12
CA PHE A 125 17.09 -19.43 5.83
C PHE A 125 16.73 -20.23 7.07
N GLU A 126 17.44 -21.32 7.28
CA GLU A 126 17.40 -22.12 8.50
C GLU A 126 18.83 -22.23 9.05
N VAL A 127 19.10 -21.64 10.21
CA VAL A 127 20.43 -21.68 10.84
C VAL A 127 20.58 -23.02 11.57
N ILE A 128 21.52 -23.85 11.11
CA ILE A 128 21.82 -25.16 11.68
C ILE A 128 22.75 -25.01 12.90
N SER A 129 23.74 -24.14 12.78
CA SER A 129 24.76 -23.87 13.80
C SER A 129 25.26 -22.43 13.69
N PRO A 130 25.50 -21.72 14.81
CA PRO A 130 25.16 -22.10 16.18
C PRO A 130 23.65 -22.03 16.44
N ARG A 131 23.14 -22.94 17.28
CA ARG A 131 21.73 -22.90 17.72
C ARG A 131 21.58 -21.93 18.88
N GLY A 132 21.12 -20.71 18.58
CA GLY A 132 20.88 -19.68 19.58
C GLY A 132 22.13 -18.87 19.93
N LYS A 133 22.19 -18.38 21.17
CA LYS A 133 23.24 -17.49 21.65
C LYS A 133 24.44 -18.29 22.13
N ILE A 134 25.62 -17.94 21.63
CA ILE A 134 26.90 -18.55 22.02
C ILE A 134 27.88 -17.48 22.52
N GLU A 135 28.91 -17.89 23.22
CA GLU A 135 30.00 -17.04 23.69
C GLU A 135 31.31 -17.52 23.05
N LEU A 136 31.91 -16.65 22.24
CA LEU A 136 33.12 -16.94 21.47
C LEU A 136 34.34 -16.35 22.20
N LEU A 137 35.22 -17.23 22.69
CA LEU A 137 36.44 -16.85 23.40
C LEU A 137 37.40 -16.07 22.49
N GLY A 138 38.35 -15.35 23.08
CA GLY A 138 39.35 -14.61 22.33
C GLY A 138 40.23 -15.53 21.47
N GLY A 139 40.44 -15.16 20.21
CA GLY A 139 41.16 -15.96 19.22
C GLY A 139 40.40 -17.17 18.68
N ALA A 140 39.20 -17.45 19.18
CA ALA A 140 38.40 -18.59 18.72
C ALA A 140 37.64 -18.27 17.42
N ARG A 141 37.37 -19.32 16.63
CA ARG A 141 36.62 -19.26 15.37
C ARG A 141 35.39 -20.15 15.45
N GLN A 142 34.25 -19.63 15.02
CA GLN A 142 32.97 -20.33 14.96
C GLN A 142 32.51 -20.48 13.51
N GLU A 143 32.21 -21.72 13.10
CA GLU A 143 31.54 -21.98 11.82
C GLU A 143 30.03 -21.75 11.97
N VAL A 144 29.46 -20.92 11.10
CA VAL A 144 28.02 -20.75 10.96
C VAL A 144 27.56 -21.60 9.79
N ARG A 145 26.68 -22.56 10.04
CA ARG A 145 26.07 -23.42 9.01
C ARG A 145 24.59 -23.10 8.89
N PHE A 146 24.11 -22.94 7.68
CA PHE A 146 22.70 -22.66 7.41
C PHE A 146 22.23 -23.27 6.09
N ASN A 147 20.94 -23.53 6.00
CA ASN A 147 20.27 -23.91 4.77
C ASN A 147 19.65 -22.69 4.11
N PHE A 148 19.80 -22.55 2.80
CA PHE A 148 19.11 -21.59 1.97
C PHE A 148 18.11 -22.30 1.05
N ASN A 149 16.82 -22.09 1.30
CA ASN A 149 15.72 -22.67 0.52
C ASN A 149 15.36 -21.74 -0.64
N THR A 150 15.55 -22.21 -1.88
CA THR A 150 15.30 -21.41 -3.09
C THR A 150 13.84 -21.43 -3.58
N THR A 151 12.93 -22.07 -2.85
CA THR A 151 11.51 -22.17 -3.23
C THR A 151 10.86 -20.78 -3.36
N GLY A 152 10.21 -20.52 -4.49
CA GLY A 152 9.52 -19.25 -4.75
C GLY A 152 10.44 -18.11 -5.20
N PHE A 153 11.73 -18.36 -5.39
CA PHE A 153 12.68 -17.40 -5.95
C PHE A 153 12.88 -17.59 -7.45
N ASN A 154 13.18 -16.50 -8.16
CA ASN A 154 13.43 -16.50 -9.59
C ASN A 154 14.36 -15.33 -9.97
N GLY A 155 15.36 -15.62 -10.80
CA GLY A 155 16.38 -14.66 -11.22
C GLY A 155 17.41 -14.39 -10.14
N LYS A 156 18.06 -13.23 -10.21
CA LYS A 156 19.04 -12.83 -9.19
C LYS A 156 18.33 -12.49 -7.89
N VAL A 157 18.70 -13.21 -6.83
CA VAL A 157 18.18 -13.03 -5.48
C VAL A 157 19.32 -12.63 -4.57
N SER A 158 19.07 -11.63 -3.72
CA SER A 158 19.95 -11.21 -2.63
C SER A 158 19.15 -11.21 -1.33
N LYS A 159 19.69 -11.90 -0.32
CA LYS A 159 19.08 -12.04 1.01
C LYS A 159 20.15 -11.86 2.08
N PHE A 160 19.75 -11.50 3.29
CA PHE A 160 20.68 -11.16 4.35
C PHE A 160 20.49 -12.06 5.57
N LEU A 161 21.61 -12.59 6.08
CA LEU A 161 21.72 -13.13 7.43
C LEU A 161 22.29 -12.06 8.36
N TYR A 162 21.78 -12.03 9.59
CA TYR A 162 22.20 -11.05 10.59
C TYR A 162 22.95 -11.76 11.71
N VAL A 163 24.17 -11.28 11.98
CA VAL A 163 24.99 -11.73 13.10
C VAL A 163 24.97 -10.61 14.14
N TYR A 164 24.27 -10.86 15.24
CA TYR A 164 24.26 -9.98 16.40
C TYR A 164 25.47 -10.28 17.27
N THR A 165 26.20 -9.23 17.66
CA THR A 165 27.37 -9.36 18.52
C THR A 165 27.24 -8.44 19.74
N SER A 166 27.96 -8.77 20.81
CA SER A 166 28.15 -7.86 21.95
C SER A 166 29.30 -6.86 21.74
N ASP A 167 29.92 -6.84 20.55
CA ASP A 167 30.89 -5.80 20.19
C ASP A 167 30.16 -4.46 20.02
N LYS A 168 30.65 -3.44 20.72
CA LYS A 168 30.09 -2.08 20.67
C LYS A 168 30.36 -1.39 19.33
N ALA A 169 31.45 -1.75 18.65
CA ALA A 169 31.78 -1.19 17.34
C ALA A 169 30.87 -1.78 16.25
N ASN A 170 30.62 -3.09 16.30
CA ASN A 170 29.85 -3.81 15.28
C ASN A 170 28.71 -4.64 15.90
N PRO A 171 27.65 -4.02 16.45
CA PRO A 171 26.58 -4.74 17.14
C PRO A 171 25.76 -5.66 16.23
N VAL A 172 25.73 -5.36 14.92
CA VAL A 172 25.06 -6.18 13.91
C VAL A 172 25.90 -6.22 12.63
N ILE A 173 26.34 -7.40 12.25
CA ILE A 173 27.03 -7.66 10.99
C ILE A 173 26.05 -8.32 10.02
N ARG A 174 26.01 -7.85 8.77
CA ARG A 174 25.12 -8.37 7.72
C ARG A 174 25.92 -9.21 6.73
N VAL A 175 25.47 -10.44 6.52
CA VAL A 175 26.04 -11.34 5.52
C VAL A 175 25.06 -11.43 4.36
N GLU A 176 25.48 -10.94 3.20
CA GLU A 176 24.69 -11.05 1.97
C GLU A 176 24.86 -12.44 1.36
N VAL A 177 23.75 -13.08 1.00
CA VAL A 177 23.72 -14.34 0.26
C VAL A 177 23.07 -14.07 -1.07
N THR A 178 23.83 -14.24 -2.15
CA THR A 178 23.36 -14.06 -3.53
C THR A 178 23.18 -15.39 -4.21
N ALA A 179 22.18 -15.49 -5.09
CA ALA A 179 21.98 -16.65 -5.95
C ALA A 179 21.33 -16.24 -7.28
N GLU A 180 21.66 -16.93 -8.36
CA GLU A 180 20.92 -16.86 -9.62
C GLU A 180 19.98 -18.07 -9.69
N VAL A 181 18.72 -17.87 -9.29
CA VAL A 181 17.73 -18.93 -9.22
C VAL A 181 17.04 -19.12 -10.57
N LYS A 182 17.26 -20.28 -11.20
CA LYS A 182 16.55 -20.70 -12.39
C LYS A 182 15.20 -21.26 -11.97
N ALA A 183 14.12 -20.56 -12.28
CA ALA A 183 12.77 -21.04 -12.02
C ALA A 183 12.60 -22.48 -12.55
N SER A 184 11.96 -23.35 -11.76
CA SER A 184 11.69 -24.74 -12.18
C SER A 184 10.59 -24.70 -13.24
N ARG A 185 11.03 -24.44 -14.48
CA ARG A 185 10.19 -24.28 -15.66
C ARG A 185 9.32 -25.53 -15.86
N GLU A 186 9.82 -26.72 -15.58
CA GLU A 186 9.11 -27.99 -15.82
C GLU A 186 7.97 -28.24 -14.85
N LYS A 187 8.14 -28.01 -13.53
CA LYS A 187 7.07 -28.23 -12.55
C LYS A 187 5.87 -27.31 -12.77
N PHE A 188 6.12 -26.05 -13.11
CA PHE A 188 5.06 -25.08 -13.39
C PHE A 188 4.38 -25.35 -14.75
N ILE A 189 5.14 -25.73 -15.78
CA ILE A 189 4.60 -26.07 -17.10
C ILE A 189 3.75 -27.34 -17.04
N ASN A 190 4.19 -28.37 -16.32
CA ASN A 190 3.42 -29.61 -16.18
C ASN A 190 2.10 -29.33 -15.46
N ARG A 191 2.15 -28.63 -14.32
CA ARG A 191 0.94 -28.24 -13.58
C ARG A 191 -0.02 -27.36 -14.39
N PHE A 192 0.52 -26.47 -15.23
CA PHE A 192 -0.32 -25.64 -16.10
C PHE A 192 -0.88 -26.40 -17.30
N SER A 193 -0.13 -27.36 -17.83
CA SER A 193 -0.59 -28.25 -18.90
C SER A 193 -1.69 -29.19 -18.41
N ASP A 194 -1.63 -29.57 -17.13
CA ASP A 194 -2.63 -30.36 -16.41
C ASP A 194 -3.90 -29.57 -16.05
N PHE A 195 -3.87 -28.23 -16.08
CA PHE A 195 -5.09 -27.46 -15.91
C PHE A 195 -6.02 -27.75 -17.08
N SER A 196 -7.04 -28.55 -16.81
CA SER A 196 -8.16 -28.73 -17.71
C SER A 196 -8.81 -27.38 -17.97
N SER A 197 -9.23 -27.14 -19.21
CA SER A 197 -10.04 -25.97 -19.61
C SER A 197 -11.24 -25.80 -18.67
N LEU A 198 -11.78 -26.88 -18.11
CA LEU A 198 -12.86 -26.86 -17.12
C LEU A 198 -12.52 -26.07 -15.85
N THR A 199 -11.26 -26.13 -15.38
CA THR A 199 -10.80 -25.36 -14.22
C THR A 199 -10.87 -23.86 -14.50
N ILE A 200 -10.49 -23.46 -15.71
CA ILE A 200 -10.47 -22.06 -16.13
C ILE A 200 -11.90 -21.56 -16.37
N LEU A 201 -12.76 -22.39 -16.97
CA LEU A 201 -14.17 -22.07 -17.14
C LEU A 201 -14.86 -21.86 -15.78
N SER A 202 -14.66 -22.80 -14.85
CA SER A 202 -15.27 -22.73 -13.52
C SER A 202 -14.70 -21.56 -12.71
N ALA A 203 -13.40 -21.30 -12.76
CA ALA A 203 -12.79 -20.14 -12.11
C ALA A 203 -13.36 -18.82 -12.64
N GLY A 204 -13.44 -18.65 -13.96
CA GLY A 204 -14.01 -17.44 -14.57
C GLY A 204 -15.49 -17.26 -14.23
N PHE A 205 -16.27 -18.33 -14.24
CA PHE A 205 -17.69 -18.28 -13.87
C PHE A 205 -17.89 -17.91 -12.40
N ILE A 206 -17.12 -18.52 -11.49
CA ILE A 206 -17.19 -18.24 -10.05
C ILE A 206 -16.79 -16.79 -9.77
N ASP A 207 -15.73 -16.29 -10.40
CA ASP A 207 -15.30 -14.90 -10.29
C ASP A 207 -16.35 -13.93 -10.86
N GLY A 208 -17.02 -14.31 -11.95
CA GLY A 208 -18.15 -13.56 -12.51
C GLY A 208 -19.33 -13.41 -11.56
N ILE A 209 -19.43 -14.22 -10.51
CA ILE A 209 -20.42 -14.06 -9.43
C ILE A 209 -19.92 -13.00 -8.43
N ASN A 210 -19.62 -11.80 -8.92
CA ASN A 210 -19.10 -10.71 -8.12
C ASN A 210 -20.24 -9.82 -7.59
N PRO A 211 -20.42 -9.70 -6.26
CA PRO A 211 -21.49 -8.86 -5.71
C PRO A 211 -21.38 -7.38 -6.12
N CYS A 212 -20.18 -6.89 -6.45
CA CYS A 212 -19.97 -5.52 -6.94
C CYS A 212 -20.54 -5.34 -8.35
N ALA A 213 -20.16 -6.20 -9.30
CA ALA A 213 -20.60 -6.18 -10.70
C ALA A 213 -22.13 -6.23 -10.81
N PHE A 214 -22.73 -7.20 -10.10
CA PHE A 214 -24.17 -7.41 -10.14
C PHE A 214 -24.95 -6.23 -9.59
N THR A 215 -24.51 -5.69 -8.46
CA THR A 215 -25.19 -4.57 -7.80
C THR A 215 -25.23 -3.38 -8.74
N VAL A 216 -24.09 -3.02 -9.34
CA VAL A 216 -24.01 -1.90 -10.27
C VAL A 216 -24.87 -2.14 -11.50
N MET A 217 -24.85 -3.33 -12.09
CA MET A 217 -25.66 -3.63 -13.27
C MET A 217 -27.16 -3.53 -12.98
N VAL A 218 -27.62 -4.09 -11.86
CA VAL A 218 -29.03 -3.99 -11.45
C VAL A 218 -29.43 -2.54 -11.19
N PHE A 219 -28.59 -1.75 -10.50
CA PHE A 219 -28.84 -0.33 -10.29
C PHE A 219 -28.88 0.45 -11.61
N PHE A 220 -27.96 0.15 -12.51
CA PHE A 220 -27.84 0.82 -13.79
C PHE A 220 -29.09 0.58 -14.66
N ILE A 221 -29.53 -0.68 -14.78
CA ILE A 221 -30.77 -1.01 -15.50
C ILE A 221 -31.99 -0.37 -14.81
N SER A 222 -32.08 -0.47 -13.48
CA SER A 222 -33.17 0.14 -12.70
C SER A 222 -33.27 1.64 -12.90
N PHE A 223 -32.12 2.33 -12.96
CA PHE A 223 -32.03 3.75 -13.26
C PHE A 223 -32.50 4.05 -14.67
N LEU A 224 -32.04 3.31 -15.68
CA LEU A 224 -32.46 3.51 -17.07
C LEU A 224 -33.97 3.28 -17.27
N THR A 225 -34.52 2.25 -16.62
CA THR A 225 -35.97 2.00 -16.61
C THR A 225 -36.72 3.15 -15.94
N PHE A 226 -36.22 3.64 -14.81
CA PHE A 226 -36.86 4.74 -14.08
C PHE A 226 -36.78 6.08 -14.82
N ALA A 227 -35.69 6.33 -15.53
CA ALA A 227 -35.51 7.51 -16.38
C ALA A 227 -36.38 7.49 -17.64
N GLY A 228 -37.02 6.36 -17.95
CA GLY A 228 -37.96 6.24 -19.07
C GLY A 228 -37.28 6.06 -20.43
N TYR A 229 -36.03 5.59 -20.47
CA TYR A 229 -35.35 5.28 -21.73
C TYR A 229 -36.05 4.15 -22.48
N ARG A 230 -35.98 4.18 -23.81
CA ARG A 230 -36.57 3.13 -24.65
C ARG A 230 -35.83 1.82 -24.43
N LYS A 231 -36.55 0.70 -24.52
CA LYS A 231 -35.96 -0.64 -24.35
C LYS A 231 -34.78 -0.90 -25.30
N GLN A 232 -34.83 -0.39 -26.53
CA GLN A 232 -33.72 -0.54 -27.49
C GLN A 232 -32.45 0.19 -27.02
N ASP A 233 -32.58 1.44 -26.54
CA ASP A 233 -31.46 2.21 -26.02
C ASP A 233 -30.85 1.53 -24.78
N MET A 234 -31.71 0.99 -23.90
CA MET A 234 -31.27 0.23 -22.73
C MET A 234 -30.47 -1.02 -23.12
N LEU A 235 -30.86 -1.70 -24.21
CA LEU A 235 -30.17 -2.89 -24.68
C LEU A 235 -28.76 -2.53 -25.17
N ILE A 236 -28.65 -1.48 -25.99
CA ILE A 236 -27.37 -0.98 -26.52
C ILE A 236 -26.44 -0.59 -25.36
N VAL A 237 -26.92 0.24 -24.44
CA VAL A 237 -26.13 0.78 -23.34
C VAL A 237 -25.70 -0.33 -22.36
N GLY A 238 -26.57 -1.31 -22.08
CA GLY A 238 -26.22 -2.46 -21.26
C GLY A 238 -25.20 -3.40 -21.91
N CYS A 239 -25.32 -3.66 -23.22
CA CYS A 239 -24.32 -4.41 -23.96
C CYS A 239 -22.96 -3.70 -23.98
N LEU A 240 -22.94 -2.38 -24.16
CA LEU A 240 -21.72 -1.58 -24.13
C LEU A 240 -21.05 -1.57 -22.75
N PHE A 241 -21.85 -1.54 -21.68
CA PHE A 241 -21.33 -1.67 -20.31
C PHE A 241 -20.63 -3.02 -20.09
N ILE A 242 -21.27 -4.14 -20.49
CA ILE A 242 -20.69 -5.48 -20.37
C ILE A 242 -19.43 -5.62 -21.25
N LEU A 243 -19.47 -5.07 -22.47
CA LEU A 243 -18.34 -5.06 -23.38
C LEU A 243 -17.16 -4.26 -22.80
N ALA A 244 -17.43 -3.11 -22.19
CA ALA A 244 -16.40 -2.31 -21.51
C ALA A 244 -15.73 -3.10 -20.40
N ILE A 245 -16.50 -3.87 -19.61
CA ILE A 245 -15.94 -4.74 -18.58
C ILE A 245 -15.01 -5.80 -19.20
N TYR A 246 -15.51 -6.54 -20.18
CA TYR A 246 -14.72 -7.57 -20.88
C TYR A 246 -13.41 -7.01 -21.45
N VAL A 247 -13.49 -5.90 -22.21
CA VAL A 247 -12.33 -5.28 -22.86
C VAL A 247 -11.34 -4.77 -21.81
N THR A 248 -11.82 -4.11 -20.76
CA THR A 248 -10.96 -3.57 -19.70
C THR A 248 -10.19 -4.70 -19.01
N TYR A 249 -10.86 -5.80 -18.66
CA TYR A 249 -10.23 -6.96 -18.05
C TYR A 249 -9.19 -7.64 -18.95
N VAL A 250 -9.50 -7.78 -20.24
CA VAL A 250 -8.55 -8.30 -21.23
C VAL A 250 -7.33 -7.38 -21.35
N LEU A 251 -7.52 -6.06 -21.41
CA LEU A 251 -6.44 -5.07 -21.43
C LEU A 251 -5.58 -5.11 -20.16
N ILE A 252 -6.20 -5.28 -19.00
CA ILE A 252 -5.48 -5.47 -17.73
C ILE A 252 -4.61 -6.73 -17.80
N GLY A 253 -5.17 -7.83 -18.28
CA GLY A 253 -4.48 -9.11 -18.47
C GLY A 253 -3.29 -9.04 -19.44
N PHE A 254 -3.38 -8.23 -20.49
CA PHE A 254 -2.30 -8.04 -21.46
C PHE A 254 -1.14 -7.17 -21.00
N GLY A 255 -1.25 -6.47 -19.86
CA GLY A 255 -0.10 -5.81 -19.26
C GLY A 255 -0.30 -4.40 -18.74
N LEU A 256 -1.53 -3.88 -18.67
CA LEU A 256 -1.79 -2.65 -17.90
C LEU A 256 -1.27 -2.79 -16.45
N PHE A 257 -1.35 -4.02 -15.90
CA PHE A 257 -0.85 -4.33 -14.57
C PHE A 257 0.68 -4.25 -14.42
N LYS A 258 1.45 -4.35 -15.51
CA LYS A 258 2.92 -4.15 -15.48
C LYS A 258 3.25 -2.67 -15.23
N VAL A 259 2.47 -1.75 -15.79
CA VAL A 259 2.59 -0.31 -15.54
C VAL A 259 2.19 0.02 -14.10
N LEU A 260 1.09 -0.57 -13.62
CA LEU A 260 0.62 -0.36 -12.23
C LEU A 260 1.62 -0.86 -11.18
N ARG A 261 2.26 -2.02 -11.38
CA ARG A 261 3.28 -2.58 -10.48
C ARG A 261 4.64 -1.90 -10.55
N GLY A 262 4.93 -1.12 -11.59
CA GLY A 262 6.19 -0.37 -11.71
C GLY A 262 6.28 0.84 -10.79
N LEU A 263 5.18 1.21 -10.12
CA LEU A 263 5.16 2.25 -9.11
C LEU A 263 5.76 1.71 -7.80
N GLU A 264 6.85 2.31 -7.31
CA GLU A 264 7.58 1.87 -6.10
C GLU A 264 6.68 1.77 -4.85
N ASN A 265 5.55 2.49 -4.83
CA ASN A 265 4.57 2.48 -3.74
C ASN A 265 3.35 1.55 -3.97
N PHE A 266 3.32 0.77 -5.05
CA PHE A 266 2.15 -0.06 -5.38
C PHE A 266 1.83 -1.10 -4.29
N ALA A 267 2.85 -1.69 -3.66
CA ALA A 267 2.66 -2.65 -2.58
C ALA A 267 2.02 -2.02 -1.33
N TYR A 268 2.42 -0.78 -0.99
CA TYR A 268 1.83 -0.03 0.11
C TYR A 268 0.40 0.41 -0.22
N PHE A 269 0.18 0.93 -1.43
CA PHE A 269 -1.15 1.34 -1.91
C PHE A 269 -2.13 0.18 -1.96
N SER A 270 -1.73 -0.96 -2.55
CA SER A 270 -2.54 -2.18 -2.60
C SER A 270 -2.92 -2.65 -1.19
N ARG A 271 -1.98 -2.63 -0.24
CA ARG A 271 -2.23 -2.98 1.16
C ARG A 271 -3.20 -2.02 1.84
N LEU A 272 -3.07 -0.72 1.62
CA LEU A 272 -4.02 0.27 2.16
C LEU A 272 -5.42 0.06 1.57
N PHE A 273 -5.51 -0.09 0.25
CA PHE A 273 -6.78 -0.31 -0.44
C PHE A 273 -7.47 -1.59 0.03
N TYR A 274 -6.69 -2.63 0.30
CA TYR A 274 -7.18 -3.88 0.87
C TYR A 274 -7.81 -3.72 2.25
N TYR A 275 -7.17 -2.95 3.15
CA TYR A 275 -7.76 -2.63 4.45
C TYR A 275 -9.01 -1.75 4.32
N ILE A 276 -9.04 -0.84 3.34
CA ILE A 276 -10.23 -0.03 3.04
C ILE A 276 -11.38 -0.93 2.58
N ILE A 277 -11.17 -1.85 1.63
CA ILE A 277 -12.22 -2.78 1.16
C ILE A 277 -12.68 -3.70 2.29
N ALA A 278 -11.75 -4.25 3.08
CA ALA A 278 -12.10 -5.09 4.21
C ALA A 278 -12.99 -4.33 5.20
N GLY A 279 -12.56 -3.12 5.61
CA GLY A 279 -13.35 -2.24 6.48
C GLY A 279 -14.72 -1.88 5.88
N PHE A 280 -14.76 -1.54 4.60
CA PHE A 280 -16.00 -1.23 3.89
C PHE A 280 -16.94 -2.43 3.83
N SER A 281 -16.41 -3.65 3.65
CA SER A 281 -17.18 -4.89 3.68
C SER A 281 -17.78 -5.15 5.06
N PHE A 282 -17.05 -4.91 6.15
CA PHE A 282 -17.61 -4.99 7.51
C PHE A 282 -18.71 -3.95 7.73
N VAL A 283 -18.54 -2.71 7.25
CA VAL A 283 -19.57 -1.67 7.34
C VAL A 283 -20.82 -2.09 6.56
N LEU A 284 -20.67 -2.56 5.32
CA LEU A 284 -21.80 -3.07 4.52
C LEU A 284 -22.48 -4.27 5.17
N GLY A 285 -21.71 -5.20 5.75
CA GLY A 285 -22.22 -6.33 6.51
C GLY A 285 -23.05 -5.89 7.72
N ALA A 286 -22.52 -4.94 8.51
CA ALA A 286 -23.20 -4.38 9.68
C ALA A 286 -24.49 -3.62 9.30
N VAL A 287 -24.47 -2.84 8.21
CA VAL A 287 -25.67 -2.15 7.72
C VAL A 287 -26.73 -3.16 7.24
N ASN A 288 -26.34 -4.23 6.53
CA ASN A 288 -27.29 -5.27 6.11
C ASN A 288 -27.87 -6.04 7.32
N LEU A 289 -27.07 -6.25 8.38
CA LEU A 289 -27.55 -6.86 9.63
C LEU A 289 -28.49 -5.94 10.40
N TYR A 290 -28.19 -4.63 10.45
CA TYR A 290 -29.07 -3.62 11.01
C TYR A 290 -30.40 -3.54 10.25
N ASP A 291 -30.34 -3.53 8.91
CA ASP A 291 -31.51 -3.56 8.03
C ASP A 291 -32.37 -4.81 8.31
N PHE A 292 -31.75 -5.98 8.52
CA PHE A 292 -32.46 -7.19 8.91
C PHE A 292 -33.15 -7.05 10.27
N TRP A 293 -32.47 -6.49 11.27
CA TRP A 293 -33.02 -6.30 12.61
C TRP A 293 -34.21 -5.32 12.60
N VAL A 294 -34.09 -4.20 11.89
CA VAL A 294 -35.18 -3.23 11.68
C VAL A 294 -36.33 -3.87 10.91
N TYR A 295 -36.07 -4.64 9.87
CA TYR A 295 -37.11 -5.35 9.12
C TYR A 295 -37.85 -6.37 10.00
N LYS A 296 -37.13 -7.14 10.82
CA LYS A 296 -37.72 -8.12 11.77
C LYS A 296 -38.59 -7.44 12.83
N LYS A 297 -38.17 -6.29 13.37
CA LYS A 297 -38.94 -5.54 14.37
C LYS A 297 -40.15 -4.81 13.78
N THR A 298 -40.02 -4.23 12.59
CA THR A 298 -41.02 -3.28 12.08
C THR A 298 -41.90 -3.83 10.98
N LYS A 299 -41.53 -4.96 10.35
CA LYS A 299 -42.15 -5.56 9.15
C LYS A 299 -42.41 -4.60 7.97
N ASN A 300 -41.95 -3.36 8.09
CA ASN A 300 -42.12 -2.31 7.11
C ASN A 300 -40.83 -2.19 6.30
N PRO A 301 -40.85 -2.49 4.99
CA PRO A 301 -39.71 -2.29 4.11
C PRO A 301 -39.34 -0.80 3.99
N GLU A 302 -40.20 0.10 4.49
CA GLU A 302 -39.98 1.54 4.47
C GLU A 302 -39.04 2.10 5.55
N LYS A 303 -38.52 1.31 6.49
CA LYS A 303 -37.58 1.80 7.53
C LYS A 303 -36.13 1.34 7.35
N ILE A 304 -35.85 0.65 6.25
CA ILE A 304 -34.53 0.13 5.87
C ILE A 304 -33.62 1.29 5.45
N VAL A 305 -32.35 1.26 5.85
CA VAL A 305 -31.35 2.34 5.64
C VAL A 305 -30.82 2.31 4.21
N ILE A 306 -30.55 1.13 3.66
CA ILE A 306 -30.18 1.00 2.25
C ILE A 306 -31.44 1.01 1.39
N LYS A 307 -31.90 2.21 1.08
CA LYS A 307 -32.84 2.44 -0.02
C LYS A 307 -32.24 3.42 -0.99
N LEU A 308 -32.72 3.37 -2.23
CA LEU A 308 -32.60 4.49 -3.14
C LEU A 308 -33.51 5.63 -2.62
N PRO A 309 -32.96 6.74 -2.10
CA PRO A 309 -33.78 7.80 -1.53
C PRO A 309 -34.67 8.44 -2.60
N SER A 310 -35.96 8.58 -2.30
CA SER A 310 -36.97 9.19 -3.18
C SER A 310 -36.68 10.67 -3.52
N LEU A 311 -35.78 11.31 -2.77
CA LEU A 311 -35.33 12.68 -3.00
C LEU A 311 -34.27 12.79 -4.11
N ILE A 312 -33.37 11.79 -4.26
CA ILE A 312 -32.46 11.69 -5.43
C ILE A 312 -33.28 11.37 -6.69
N LYS A 313 -34.30 10.51 -6.52
CA LYS A 313 -35.27 10.12 -7.54
C LYS A 313 -36.02 11.31 -8.16
N ARG A 314 -36.30 12.37 -7.40
CA ARG A 314 -36.95 13.61 -7.89
C ARG A 314 -35.98 14.69 -8.37
N LYS A 315 -34.77 14.76 -7.82
CA LYS A 315 -33.82 15.84 -8.18
C LYS A 315 -33.03 15.56 -9.46
N ILE A 316 -32.81 14.28 -9.77
CA ILE A 316 -32.34 13.87 -11.11
C ILE A 316 -33.46 14.10 -12.16
N GLN A 317 -34.73 14.07 -11.75
CA GLN A 317 -35.88 14.24 -12.64
C GLN A 317 -36.13 15.67 -13.12
N SER A 318 -35.66 16.71 -12.44
CA SER A 318 -35.81 18.09 -12.94
C SER A 318 -34.72 18.47 -13.94
N THR A 319 -33.48 18.01 -13.74
CA THR A 319 -32.36 18.40 -14.60
C THR A 319 -32.33 17.64 -15.93
N ILE A 320 -32.83 16.39 -15.97
CA ILE A 320 -32.83 15.58 -17.21
C ILE A 320 -34.07 15.84 -18.07
N ARG A 321 -35.19 16.26 -17.47
CA ARG A 321 -36.46 16.47 -18.20
C ARG A 321 -36.52 17.80 -18.95
N GLU A 322 -35.69 18.78 -18.61
CA GLU A 322 -35.61 20.07 -19.32
C GLU A 322 -34.70 20.03 -20.56
N GLU A 323 -33.65 19.19 -20.59
CA GLU A 323 -32.79 19.07 -21.78
C GLU A 323 -33.34 18.12 -22.86
N LEU A 324 -34.15 17.11 -22.50
CA LEU A 324 -34.56 16.04 -23.41
C LEU A 324 -35.80 16.33 -24.31
N ALA A 325 -36.28 17.57 -24.38
CA ALA A 325 -37.55 17.92 -25.05
C ALA A 325 -37.41 18.61 -26.42
N LYS A 326 -36.31 18.43 -27.15
CA LYS A 326 -36.19 18.93 -28.54
C LYS A 326 -35.56 17.90 -29.48
N GLY A 327 -36.25 17.56 -30.57
CA GLY A 327 -35.98 16.40 -31.44
C GLY A 327 -34.63 16.30 -32.17
N GLU A 328 -33.67 17.21 -31.94
CA GLU A 328 -32.25 17.05 -32.33
C GLU A 328 -31.36 16.53 -31.19
N GLU A 329 -31.87 16.54 -29.94
CA GLU A 329 -31.22 16.11 -28.69
C GLU A 329 -31.10 14.57 -28.55
N GLU A 330 -31.83 13.79 -29.35
CA GLU A 330 -31.93 12.33 -29.17
C GLU A 330 -30.58 11.62 -29.41
N LYS A 331 -29.82 12.07 -30.42
CA LYS A 331 -28.45 11.56 -30.69
C LYS A 331 -27.45 11.99 -29.62
N LYS A 332 -27.60 13.20 -29.08
CA LYS A 332 -26.69 13.77 -28.07
C LYS A 332 -26.87 13.09 -26.71
N SER A 333 -28.12 12.81 -26.33
CA SER A 333 -28.47 12.03 -25.13
C SER A 333 -27.98 10.59 -25.22
N LEU A 334 -28.16 9.92 -26.36
CA LEU A 334 -27.68 8.54 -26.55
C LEU A 334 -26.15 8.45 -26.52
N PHE A 335 -25.45 9.42 -27.13
CA PHE A 335 -23.99 9.50 -27.07
C PHE A 335 -23.47 9.69 -25.64
N LEU A 336 -24.10 10.57 -24.84
CA LEU A 336 -23.77 10.75 -23.43
C LEU A 336 -23.97 9.46 -22.61
N LEU A 337 -25.06 8.71 -22.88
CA LEU A 337 -25.30 7.42 -22.22
C LEU A 337 -24.25 6.37 -22.59
N ILE A 338 -23.84 6.34 -23.86
CA ILE A 338 -22.76 5.46 -24.31
C ILE A 338 -21.48 5.77 -23.54
N ILE A 339 -21.07 7.04 -23.50
CA ILE A 339 -19.87 7.46 -22.74
C ILE A 339 -20.01 7.12 -21.26
N ALA A 340 -21.16 7.40 -20.65
CA ALA A 340 -21.41 7.08 -19.24
C ALA A 340 -21.31 5.58 -18.98
N SER A 341 -21.86 4.73 -19.85
CA SER A 341 -21.81 3.27 -19.72
C SER A 341 -20.41 2.70 -19.88
N LEU A 342 -19.65 3.18 -20.87
CA LEU A 342 -18.27 2.77 -21.09
C LEU A 342 -17.38 3.20 -19.91
N SER A 343 -17.54 4.45 -19.46
CA SER A 343 -16.77 4.99 -18.33
C SER A 343 -17.09 4.27 -17.03
N CYS A 344 -18.38 4.00 -16.77
CA CYS A 344 -18.83 3.23 -15.62
C CYS A 344 -18.26 1.81 -15.66
N GLY A 345 -18.39 1.10 -16.78
CA GLY A 345 -17.85 -0.26 -16.93
C GLY A 345 -16.34 -0.33 -16.72
N PHE A 346 -15.59 0.65 -17.26
CA PHE A 346 -14.16 0.78 -17.04
C PHE A 346 -13.80 1.01 -15.56
N ILE A 347 -14.42 1.99 -14.90
CA ILE A 347 -14.17 2.32 -13.49
C ILE A 347 -14.50 1.11 -12.60
N ILE A 348 -15.62 0.44 -12.84
CA ILE A 348 -16.02 -0.74 -12.09
C ILE A 348 -15.02 -1.88 -12.27
N SER A 349 -14.55 -2.12 -13.49
CA SER A 349 -13.51 -3.13 -13.73
C SER A 349 -12.22 -2.83 -12.97
N LEU A 350 -11.83 -1.56 -12.87
CA LEU A 350 -10.70 -1.14 -12.04
C LEU A 350 -10.96 -1.39 -10.55
N LEU A 351 -12.17 -1.13 -10.06
CA LEU A 351 -12.55 -1.41 -8.67
C LEU A 351 -12.54 -2.93 -8.38
N GLU A 352 -13.03 -3.73 -9.31
CA GLU A 352 -13.09 -5.19 -9.18
C GLU A 352 -11.71 -5.85 -9.21
N LEU A 353 -10.74 -5.28 -9.93
CA LEU A 353 -9.33 -5.70 -9.90
C LEU A 353 -8.80 -5.80 -8.45
N PHE A 354 -9.24 -4.93 -7.55
CA PHE A 354 -8.83 -4.95 -6.15
C PHE A 354 -9.57 -5.98 -5.30
N CYS A 355 -10.78 -6.36 -5.69
CA CYS A 355 -11.62 -7.32 -4.95
C CYS A 355 -11.32 -8.77 -5.38
N THR A 356 -11.04 -9.02 -6.66
CA THR A 356 -10.90 -10.38 -7.20
C THR A 356 -9.67 -10.57 -8.09
N GLY A 357 -9.06 -9.49 -8.59
CA GLY A 357 -7.96 -9.55 -9.56
C GLY A 357 -6.60 -10.02 -9.02
N GLN A 358 -6.47 -10.28 -7.72
CA GLN A 358 -5.21 -10.73 -7.11
C GLN A 358 -4.96 -12.25 -7.28
N LEU A 359 -6.00 -13.05 -7.53
CA LEU A 359 -5.87 -14.51 -7.60
C LEU A 359 -5.40 -15.03 -8.98
N TYR A 360 -5.84 -14.42 -10.08
CA TYR A 360 -5.67 -15.00 -11.42
C TYR A 360 -4.64 -14.28 -12.29
N LEU A 361 -4.56 -12.95 -12.17
CA LEU A 361 -3.76 -12.08 -13.03
C LEU A 361 -2.22 -12.28 -12.88
N PRO A 362 -1.67 -12.49 -11.67
CA PRO A 362 -0.24 -12.80 -11.50
C PRO A 362 0.17 -14.10 -12.22
N THR A 363 -0.70 -15.11 -12.20
CA THR A 363 -0.44 -16.44 -12.78
C THR A 363 -0.37 -16.38 -14.31
N ILE A 364 -1.31 -15.72 -14.97
CA ILE A 364 -1.29 -15.57 -16.44
C ILE A 364 -0.11 -14.72 -16.89
N LEU A 365 0.15 -13.59 -16.21
CA LEU A 365 1.25 -12.70 -16.56
C LEU A 365 2.61 -13.39 -16.41
N TYR A 366 2.73 -14.32 -15.46
CA TYR A 366 3.92 -15.15 -15.35
C TYR A 366 4.08 -16.06 -16.57
N ILE A 367 2.99 -16.67 -17.04
CA ILE A 367 3.03 -17.63 -18.15
C ILE A 367 3.23 -16.94 -19.50
N LEU A 368 2.70 -15.72 -19.68
CA LEU A 368 2.91 -14.91 -20.88
C LEU A 368 4.39 -14.58 -21.16
N LYS A 369 5.28 -14.77 -20.18
CA LYS A 369 6.73 -14.62 -20.36
C LYS A 369 7.37 -15.80 -21.13
N PHE A 370 6.68 -16.92 -21.27
CA PHE A 370 7.21 -18.11 -21.95
C PHE A 370 6.65 -18.22 -23.37
N GLU A 371 7.53 -18.11 -24.36
CA GLU A 371 7.17 -18.11 -25.79
C GLU A 371 6.39 -19.36 -26.23
N ALA A 372 6.76 -20.53 -25.70
CA ALA A 372 6.10 -21.81 -26.00
C ALA A 372 4.64 -21.92 -25.50
N LEU A 373 4.27 -21.19 -24.45
CA LEU A 373 2.94 -21.28 -23.82
C LEU A 373 2.09 -20.03 -24.02
N LYS A 374 2.66 -19.00 -24.67
CA LYS A 374 2.03 -17.70 -24.86
C LYS A 374 0.65 -17.81 -25.52
N PHE A 375 0.52 -18.58 -26.60
CA PHE A 375 -0.76 -18.77 -27.29
C PHE A 375 -1.81 -19.42 -26.39
N ARG A 376 -1.44 -20.46 -25.63
CA ARG A 376 -2.35 -21.14 -24.69
C ARG A 376 -2.76 -20.24 -23.53
N ALA A 377 -1.84 -19.43 -23.02
CA ALA A 377 -2.11 -18.45 -21.96
C ALA A 377 -3.05 -17.34 -22.43
N ILE A 378 -2.87 -16.83 -23.66
CA ILE A 378 -3.79 -15.84 -24.26
C ILE A 378 -5.17 -16.45 -24.45
N PHE A 379 -5.24 -17.68 -24.97
CA PHE A 379 -6.52 -18.38 -25.13
C PHE A 379 -7.24 -18.56 -23.79
N TYR A 380 -6.53 -18.99 -22.74
CA TYR A 380 -7.11 -19.12 -21.40
C TYR A 380 -7.51 -17.79 -20.77
N LEU A 381 -6.76 -16.71 -21.01
CA LEU A 381 -7.16 -15.36 -20.59
C LEU A 381 -8.49 -14.95 -21.23
N LEU A 382 -8.64 -15.14 -22.55
CA LEU A 382 -9.89 -14.79 -23.24
C LEU A 382 -11.04 -15.67 -22.76
N LEU A 383 -10.81 -16.98 -22.61
CA LEU A 383 -11.81 -17.94 -22.15
C LEU A 383 -12.29 -17.65 -20.73
N TYR A 384 -11.37 -17.30 -19.82
CA TYR A 384 -11.69 -16.88 -18.47
C TYR A 384 -12.56 -15.62 -18.47
N ASN A 385 -12.14 -14.56 -19.18
CA ASN A 385 -12.88 -13.31 -19.24
C ASN A 385 -14.24 -13.45 -19.92
N ALA A 386 -14.37 -14.38 -20.87
CA ALA A 386 -15.63 -14.72 -21.48
C ALA A 386 -16.58 -15.36 -20.46
N MET A 387 -16.10 -16.33 -19.65
CA MET A 387 -16.91 -16.92 -18.58
C MET A 387 -17.22 -15.95 -17.44
N PHE A 388 -16.32 -15.01 -17.16
CA PHE A 388 -16.52 -13.94 -16.17
C PHE A 388 -17.73 -13.06 -16.48
N ILE A 389 -17.97 -12.73 -17.75
CA ILE A 389 -19.14 -11.91 -18.13
C ILE A 389 -20.44 -12.71 -18.26
N VAL A 390 -20.41 -14.05 -18.29
CA VAL A 390 -21.62 -14.89 -18.47
C VAL A 390 -22.65 -14.64 -17.36
N PRO A 391 -22.32 -14.67 -16.06
CA PRO A 391 -23.27 -14.36 -15.01
C PRO A 391 -23.86 -12.94 -15.14
N LEU A 392 -23.04 -11.97 -15.55
CA LEU A 392 -23.47 -10.59 -15.74
C LEU A 392 -24.45 -10.43 -16.91
N ILE A 393 -24.19 -11.11 -18.03
CA ILE A 393 -25.11 -11.21 -19.17
C ILE A 393 -26.43 -11.84 -18.73
N ALA A 394 -26.38 -12.91 -17.95
CA ALA A 394 -27.58 -13.57 -17.43
C ALA A 394 -28.42 -12.58 -16.61
N VAL A 395 -27.82 -11.84 -15.66
CA VAL A 395 -28.51 -10.83 -14.87
C VAL A 395 -29.07 -9.68 -15.73
N PHE A 396 -28.34 -9.26 -16.75
CA PHE A 396 -28.80 -8.24 -17.70
C PHE A 396 -30.05 -8.68 -18.47
N ILE A 397 -30.00 -9.87 -19.09
CA ILE A 397 -31.11 -10.48 -19.83
C ILE A 397 -32.32 -10.63 -18.91
N LEU A 398 -32.10 -11.21 -17.72
CA LEU A 398 -33.11 -11.38 -16.69
C LEU A 398 -33.79 -10.05 -16.36
N SER A 399 -33.01 -9.01 -16.07
CA SER A 399 -33.53 -7.68 -15.76
C SER A 399 -34.26 -7.03 -16.94
N PHE A 400 -33.79 -7.25 -18.18
CA PHE A 400 -34.35 -6.68 -19.41
C PHE A 400 -35.71 -7.27 -19.82
N PHE A 401 -35.87 -8.60 -19.75
CA PHE A 401 -37.14 -9.27 -20.07
C PHE A 401 -38.23 -9.04 -19.03
N GLY A 402 -37.88 -8.35 -17.93
CA GLY A 402 -38.84 -7.88 -16.97
C GLY A 402 -39.05 -8.90 -15.86
N PHE A 403 -38.25 -8.73 -14.80
CA PHE A 403 -38.71 -8.94 -13.42
C PHE A 403 -39.71 -7.85 -12.97
N GLY A 404 -40.43 -7.24 -13.92
CA GLY A 404 -41.50 -6.27 -13.71
C GLY A 404 -42.83 -6.92 -13.34
N SER A 405 -42.82 -8.09 -12.71
CA SER A 405 -44.04 -8.57 -12.07
C SER A 405 -44.07 -8.02 -10.65
N LEU A 406 -45.17 -7.40 -10.27
CA LEU A 406 -45.54 -7.19 -8.86
C LEU A 406 -45.33 -8.46 -8.00
N ARG A 407 -45.29 -9.65 -8.62
CA ARG A 407 -44.95 -10.93 -8.00
C ARG A 407 -43.49 -11.01 -7.55
N PHE A 408 -42.51 -10.53 -8.33
CA PHE A 408 -41.12 -10.51 -7.89
C PHE A 408 -40.89 -9.49 -6.79
N GLU A 409 -41.52 -8.31 -6.85
CA GLU A 409 -41.46 -7.35 -5.75
C GLU A 409 -42.09 -7.94 -4.46
N LYS A 410 -43.12 -8.79 -4.58
CA LYS A 410 -43.69 -9.54 -3.44
C LYS A 410 -42.76 -10.65 -2.96
N ILE A 411 -42.15 -11.43 -3.84
CA ILE A 411 -41.19 -12.50 -3.50
C ILE A 411 -39.93 -11.91 -2.89
N ALA A 412 -39.33 -10.91 -3.52
CA ALA A 412 -38.18 -10.17 -3.01
C ALA A 412 -38.48 -9.51 -1.65
N ARG A 413 -39.70 -8.98 -1.45
CA ARG A 413 -40.15 -8.50 -0.12
C ARG A 413 -40.35 -9.64 0.88
N ALA A 414 -40.84 -10.80 0.46
CA ALA A 414 -41.05 -11.95 1.35
C ALA A 414 -39.72 -12.57 1.82
N TYR A 415 -38.71 -12.60 0.95
CA TYR A 415 -37.37 -13.11 1.26
C TYR A 415 -36.38 -12.02 1.66
N LEU A 416 -36.82 -10.76 1.80
CA LEU A 416 -35.92 -9.62 2.04
C LEU A 416 -35.06 -9.81 3.28
N GLY A 417 -35.65 -10.32 4.36
CA GLY A 417 -34.91 -10.62 5.60
C GLY A 417 -33.82 -11.68 5.39
N TRP A 418 -34.11 -12.75 4.66
CA TRP A 418 -33.15 -13.80 4.33
C TRP A 418 -32.04 -13.31 3.41
N VAL A 419 -32.38 -12.52 2.39
CA VAL A 419 -31.40 -11.90 1.49
C VAL A 419 -30.45 -10.99 2.28
N LYS A 420 -30.97 -10.19 3.22
CA LYS A 420 -30.15 -9.29 4.06
C LYS A 420 -29.19 -10.03 4.98
N ILE A 421 -29.62 -11.16 5.57
CA ILE A 421 -28.71 -12.02 6.36
C ILE A 421 -27.65 -12.64 5.45
N ALA A 422 -28.06 -13.20 4.30
CA ALA A 422 -27.15 -13.86 3.37
C ALA A 422 -26.09 -12.88 2.84
N THR A 423 -26.48 -11.66 2.45
CA THR A 423 -25.53 -10.62 2.02
C THR A 423 -24.64 -10.15 3.15
N ALA A 424 -25.17 -9.99 4.38
CA ALA A 424 -24.35 -9.65 5.54
C ALA A 424 -23.29 -10.73 5.82
N PHE A 425 -23.68 -12.00 5.78
CA PHE A 425 -22.76 -13.13 5.95
C PHE A 425 -21.67 -13.13 4.86
N VAL A 426 -22.02 -12.95 3.59
CA VAL A 426 -21.06 -12.88 2.49
C VAL A 426 -20.07 -11.72 2.68
N PHE A 427 -20.54 -10.52 3.06
CA PHE A 427 -19.65 -9.39 3.29
C PHE A 427 -18.74 -9.55 4.50
N PHE A 428 -19.22 -10.14 5.59
CA PHE A 428 -18.38 -10.46 6.75
C PHE A 428 -17.36 -11.55 6.43
N LEU A 429 -17.76 -12.58 5.70
CA LEU A 429 -16.86 -13.63 5.23
C LEU A 429 -15.78 -13.03 4.33
N LEU A 430 -16.17 -12.21 3.34
CA LEU A 430 -15.25 -11.50 2.45
C LEU A 430 -14.27 -10.63 3.25
N GLY A 431 -14.76 -9.77 4.15
CA GLY A 431 -13.90 -8.93 4.99
C GLY A 431 -12.93 -9.73 5.86
N THR A 432 -13.38 -10.86 6.40
CA THR A 432 -12.56 -11.75 7.25
C THR A 432 -11.51 -12.49 6.44
N VAL A 433 -11.90 -13.08 5.30
CA VAL A 433 -10.98 -13.75 4.37
C VAL A 433 -9.93 -12.76 3.90
N LEU A 434 -10.33 -11.52 3.57
CA LEU A 434 -9.38 -10.49 3.22
C LEU A 434 -8.39 -10.28 4.39
N LEU A 435 -8.83 -10.02 5.62
CA LEU A 435 -7.88 -9.81 6.73
C LEU A 435 -6.93 -10.99 7.03
N ILE A 436 -7.38 -12.24 6.82
CA ILE A 436 -6.60 -13.46 7.13
C ILE A 436 -5.62 -13.84 6.01
N TRP A 437 -6.05 -13.83 4.74
CA TRP A 437 -5.26 -14.29 3.58
C TRP A 437 -4.25 -13.24 3.09
N LYS A 438 -3.55 -12.59 4.02
CA LYS A 438 -2.49 -11.63 3.73
C LYS A 438 -1.24 -12.37 3.22
N GLY A 439 -1.15 -12.52 1.89
CA GLY A 439 0.05 -12.96 1.17
C GLY A 439 0.89 -11.78 0.70
#